data_AF-A0A7W1W976-F1
#
_entry.id   AF-A0A7W1W976-F1
#
_cell.length_a   1.000
_cell.length_b   1.000
_cell.length_c   1.000
_cell.angle_alpha   90.00
_cell.angle_beta   90.00
_cell.angle_gamma   90.00
#
_symmetry.space_group_name_H-M   'P 1'
#
loop_
_entity.id
_entity.type
_entity.pdbx_description
1 polymer ?
#
loop_
_entity_poly.entity_id
_entity_poly.type
_entity_poly.pdbx_seq_one_letter_code
_entity_poly.pdbx_strand_id
1 'polypeptide(L)'
;KATNRKTTHFICLALGGLGLLSTYFAQDKYFLWVGMAGVGIAWASILSMPYVILAGAIKPSRMGVYMGVFNLFIVLPQIVMSLIVPQIYENILGKDPLNVVLLGGFVMLLAAFSVLIVKDVGAANIDTTVPSASAVAGTEQ
;
A
#
# COMPACT_ATOMS: atom_id res chain seq x y z
N LYS A 1 -23.79 9.64 4.37
CA LYS A 1 -23.41 8.96 3.10
C LYS A 1 -21.99 8.45 3.26
N ALA A 2 -21.84 7.18 3.63
CA ALA A 2 -20.54 6.56 3.90
C ALA A 2 -19.68 6.63 2.62
N THR A 3 -18.63 7.44 2.68
CA THR A 3 -17.68 7.64 1.59
C THR A 3 -17.22 6.30 1.04
N ASN A 4 -17.30 6.19 -0.28
CA ASN A 4 -16.99 5.04 -1.10
C ASN A 4 -15.52 4.61 -0.90
N ARG A 5 -15.22 3.86 0.18
CA ARG A 5 -13.87 3.44 0.60
C ARG A 5 -13.13 2.72 -0.51
N LYS A 6 -13.86 1.88 -1.26
CA LYS A 6 -13.38 1.26 -2.50
C LYS A 6 -12.91 2.29 -3.52
N THR A 7 -13.66 3.36 -3.73
CA THR A 7 -13.28 4.44 -4.65
C THR A 7 -12.11 5.27 -4.13
N THR A 8 -12.02 5.54 -2.82
CA THR A 8 -10.84 6.22 -2.25
C THR A 8 -9.58 5.36 -2.41
N HIS A 9 -9.66 4.06 -2.14
CA HIS A 9 -8.54 3.14 -2.32
C HIS A 9 -8.17 2.98 -3.80
N PHE A 10 -9.17 2.83 -4.69
CA PHE A 10 -8.99 2.84 -6.14
C PHE A 10 -8.27 4.11 -6.62
N ILE A 11 -8.73 5.30 -6.20
CA ILE A 11 -8.12 6.58 -6.58
C ILE A 11 -6.67 6.66 -6.08
N CYS A 12 -6.38 6.21 -4.86
CA CYS A 12 -5.02 6.20 -4.32
C CYS A 12 -4.11 5.28 -5.15
N LEU A 13 -4.56 4.06 -5.46
CA LEU A 13 -3.77 3.12 -6.28
C LEU A 13 -3.62 3.61 -7.73
N ALA A 14 -4.67 4.21 -8.30
CA ALA A 14 -4.63 4.79 -9.63
C ALA A 14 -3.65 5.98 -9.70
N LEU A 15 -3.64 6.86 -8.70
CA LEU A 15 -2.69 7.97 -8.61
C LEU A 15 -1.25 7.48 -8.44
N GLY A 16 -1.00 6.44 -7.65
CA GLY A 16 0.32 5.84 -7.52
C GLY A 16 0.79 5.15 -8.81
N GLY A 17 -0.10 4.40 -9.47
CA GLY A 17 0.19 3.72 -10.73
C GLY A 17 0.44 4.69 -11.88
N LEU A 18 -0.40 5.72 -12.02
CA LEU A 18 -0.18 6.81 -12.98
C LEU A 18 1.07 7.63 -12.64
N GLY A 19 1.37 7.81 -11.35
CA GLY A 19 2.60 8.47 -10.89
C GLY A 19 3.86 7.73 -11.33
N LEU A 20 3.86 6.39 -11.25
CA LEU A 20 4.95 5.55 -11.72
C LEU A 20 5.02 5.48 -13.25
N LEU A 21 3.89 5.40 -13.97
CA LEU A 21 3.86 5.44 -15.44
C LEU A 21 4.29 6.79 -16.01
N SER A 22 3.98 7.88 -15.32
CA SER A 22 4.41 9.24 -15.67
C SER A 22 5.95 9.38 -15.68
N THR A 23 6.68 8.53 -14.95
CA THR A 23 8.16 8.54 -14.97
C THR A 23 8.76 8.23 -16.34
N TYR A 24 8.02 7.58 -17.24
CA TYR A 24 8.45 7.39 -18.64
C TYR A 24 8.53 8.70 -19.43
N PHE A 25 7.62 9.64 -19.15
CA PHE A 25 7.56 10.95 -19.79
C PHE A 25 8.32 12.03 -19.00
N ALA A 26 8.84 11.69 -17.82
CA ALA A 26 9.54 12.62 -16.95
C ALA A 26 10.93 12.93 -17.52
N GLN A 27 11.02 14.01 -18.29
CA GLN A 27 12.29 14.57 -18.78
C GLN A 27 13.06 15.34 -17.68
N ASP A 28 12.39 15.68 -16.57
CA ASP A 28 12.93 16.53 -15.52
C ASP A 28 12.75 15.92 -14.12
N LYS A 29 13.77 16.06 -13.26
CA LYS A 29 13.85 15.43 -11.93
C LYS A 29 12.70 15.86 -11.01
N TYR A 30 12.17 17.07 -11.22
CA TYR A 30 11.06 17.62 -10.45
C TYR A 30 9.73 16.91 -10.74
N PHE A 31 9.55 16.34 -11.93
CA PHE A 31 8.33 15.62 -12.29
C PHE A 31 8.17 14.30 -11.51
N LEU A 32 9.30 13.69 -11.12
CA LEU A 32 9.33 12.45 -10.34
C LEU A 32 8.76 12.63 -8.92
N TRP A 33 8.84 13.84 -8.34
CA TRP A 33 8.32 14.12 -7.00
C TRP A 33 6.81 13.95 -6.92
N VAL A 34 6.10 14.35 -7.97
CA VAL A 34 4.64 14.20 -8.05
C VAL A 34 4.25 12.74 -8.10
N GLY A 35 4.97 11.93 -8.88
CA GLY A 35 4.76 10.48 -8.93
C GLY A 35 5.01 9.81 -7.59
N MET A 36 6.08 10.22 -6.90
CA MET A 36 6.45 9.65 -5.61
C MET A 36 5.52 10.06 -4.47
N ALA A 37 4.92 11.24 -4.54
CA ALA A 37 3.84 11.64 -3.63
C ALA A 37 2.60 10.73 -3.81
N GLY A 38 2.23 10.42 -5.05
CA GLY A 38 1.12 9.48 -5.36
C GLY A 38 1.38 8.07 -4.83
N VAL A 39 2.61 7.56 -5.00
CA VAL A 39 3.02 6.26 -4.44
C VAL A 39 2.97 6.28 -2.91
N GLY A 40 3.42 7.35 -2.27
CA GLY A 40 3.38 7.50 -0.81
C GLY A 40 1.95 7.40 -0.25
N ILE A 41 0.99 8.05 -0.90
CA ILE A 41 -0.44 7.99 -0.51
C ILE A 41 -0.97 6.55 -0.63
N ALA A 42 -0.68 5.88 -1.74
CA ALA A 42 -1.10 4.50 -1.95
C ALA A 42 -0.50 3.54 -0.91
N TRP A 43 0.79 3.69 -0.62
CA TRP A 43 1.50 2.85 0.34
C TRP A 43 0.98 3.04 1.77
N ALA A 44 0.71 4.28 2.19
CA ALA A 44 0.11 4.58 3.49
C ALA A 44 -1.26 3.90 3.65
N SER A 45 -2.08 3.88 2.59
CA SER A 45 -3.38 3.20 2.62
C SER A 45 -3.24 1.68 2.79
N ILE A 46 -2.24 1.06 2.14
CA ILE A 46 -1.99 -0.39 2.20
C ILE A 46 -1.57 -0.83 3.61
N LEU A 47 -0.73 -0.05 4.28
CA LEU A 47 -0.26 -0.39 5.64
C LEU A 47 -1.27 -0.10 6.75
N SER A 48 -2.08 0.95 6.58
CA SER A 48 -3.00 1.40 7.63
C SER A 48 -4.10 0.37 7.93
N MET A 49 -4.67 -0.27 6.91
CA MET A 49 -5.78 -1.21 7.08
C MET A 49 -5.43 -2.44 7.95
N PRO A 50 -4.38 -3.23 7.64
CA PRO A 50 -4.06 -4.41 8.42
C PRO A 50 -3.56 -4.09 9.83
N TYR A 51 -2.85 -2.96 10.00
CA TYR A 51 -2.42 -2.49 11.32
C TYR A 51 -3.61 -2.17 12.23
N VAL A 52 -4.62 -1.46 11.70
CA VAL A 52 -5.83 -1.09 12.46
C VAL A 52 -6.69 -2.30 12.82
N ILE A 53 -6.83 -3.26 11.89
CA ILE A 53 -7.57 -4.51 12.14
C ILE A 53 -6.93 -5.28 13.29
N LEU A 54 -5.60 -5.35 13.34
CA LEU A 54 -4.88 -6.07 14.37
C LEU A 54 -4.88 -5.34 15.72
N ALA A 55 -4.64 -4.01 15.72
CA ALA A 55 -4.64 -3.21 16.93
C ALA A 55 -6.01 -3.24 17.65
N GLY A 56 -7.12 -3.33 16.89
CA GLY A 56 -8.47 -3.43 17.44
C GLY A 56 -8.84 -4.79 18.02
N ALA A 57 -8.16 -5.88 17.63
CA ALA A 57 -8.51 -7.25 18.00
C ALA A 57 -7.76 -7.79 19.24
N ILE A 58 -6.80 -7.04 19.80
CA ILE A 58 -5.80 -7.58 20.72
C ILE A 58 -5.83 -6.93 22.10
N LYS A 59 -5.81 -7.76 23.15
CA LYS A 59 -5.70 -7.33 24.56
C LYS A 59 -4.40 -6.54 24.81
N PRO A 60 -4.44 -5.40 25.53
CA PRO A 60 -3.28 -4.51 25.72
C PRO A 60 -2.02 -5.18 26.28
N SER A 61 -2.18 -6.25 27.08
CA SER A 61 -1.06 -6.93 27.75
C SER A 61 -0.10 -7.69 26.83
N ARG A 62 -0.46 -7.92 25.57
CA ARG A 62 0.39 -8.63 24.59
C ARG A 62 0.57 -7.87 23.27
N MET A 63 0.23 -6.58 23.25
CA MET A 63 0.28 -5.76 22.03
C MET A 63 1.66 -5.87 21.36
N GLY A 64 2.76 -5.70 22.11
CA GLY A 64 4.11 -5.80 21.54
C GLY A 64 4.43 -7.10 20.79
N VAL A 65 4.02 -8.26 21.33
CA VAL A 65 4.31 -9.57 20.69
C VAL A 65 3.53 -9.74 19.40
N TYR A 66 2.25 -9.38 19.40
CA TYR A 66 1.42 -9.52 18.20
C TYR A 66 1.73 -8.47 17.14
N MET A 67 2.13 -7.26 17.53
CA MET A 67 2.60 -6.25 16.59
C MET A 67 3.93 -6.67 15.92
N GLY A 68 4.81 -7.35 16.65
CA GLY A 68 6.03 -7.93 16.10
C GLY A 68 5.76 -9.02 15.04
N VAL A 69 4.83 -9.95 15.33
CA VAL A 69 4.43 -11.02 14.40
C VAL A 69 3.81 -10.45 13.12
N PHE A 70 3.02 -9.38 13.21
CA PHE A 70 2.47 -8.71 12.04
C PHE A 70 3.52 -8.07 11.15
N ASN A 71 4.49 -7.39 11.75
CA ASN A 71 5.61 -6.84 10.99
C ASN A 71 6.41 -7.94 10.29
N LEU A 72 6.57 -9.12 10.91
CA LEU A 72 7.17 -10.28 10.22
C LEU A 72 6.35 -10.71 8.99
N PHE A 73 5.01 -10.66 9.04
CA PHE A 73 4.17 -10.99 7.89
C PHE A 73 4.21 -9.96 6.75
N ILE A 74 4.50 -8.69 7.01
CA ILE A 74 4.71 -7.69 5.96
C ILE A 74 6.12 -7.83 5.36
N VAL A 75 7.11 -8.04 6.23
CA VAL A 75 8.52 -8.03 5.83
C VAL A 75 8.92 -9.33 5.13
N LEU A 76 8.38 -10.49 5.52
CA LEU A 76 8.77 -11.76 4.92
C LEU A 76 8.45 -11.82 3.41
N PRO A 77 7.24 -11.47 2.93
CA PRO A 77 6.96 -11.35 1.50
C PRO A 77 7.81 -10.28 0.82
N GLN A 78 8.13 -9.17 1.51
CA GLN A 78 8.97 -8.10 0.97
C GLN A 78 10.41 -8.58 0.74
N ILE A 79 10.99 -9.37 1.66
CA ILE A 79 12.31 -9.98 1.49
C ILE A 79 12.30 -10.91 0.28
N VAL A 80 11.29 -11.79 0.18
CA VAL A 80 11.14 -12.72 -0.95
C VAL A 80 11.07 -11.94 -2.26
N MET A 81 10.27 -10.88 -2.33
CA MET A 81 10.20 -10.01 -3.51
C MET A 81 11.53 -9.34 -3.83
N SER A 82 12.25 -8.82 -2.82
CA SER A 82 13.57 -8.18 -3.00
C SER A 82 14.62 -9.13 -3.59
N LEU A 83 14.49 -10.43 -3.33
CA LEU A 83 15.37 -11.45 -3.92
C LEU A 83 14.97 -11.86 -5.34
N ILE A 84 13.67 -11.85 -5.66
CA ILE A 84 13.15 -12.26 -6.98
C ILE A 84 13.27 -11.13 -8.02
N VAL A 85 13.01 -9.88 -7.63
CA VAL A 85 13.00 -8.73 -8.54
C VAL A 85 14.33 -8.53 -9.29
N PRO A 86 15.53 -8.66 -8.67
CA PRO A 86 16.81 -8.57 -9.38
C PRO A 86 16.98 -9.61 -10.49
N GLN A 87 16.48 -10.84 -10.28
CA GLN A 87 16.53 -11.90 -11.30
C GLN A 87 15.62 -11.56 -12.50
N ILE A 88 14.44 -11.01 -12.24
CA ILE A 88 13.53 -10.53 -13.29
C ILE A 88 14.14 -9.32 -14.03
N TYR A 89 14.79 -8.43 -13.29
CA TYR A 89 15.47 -7.25 -13.83
C TYR A 89 16.56 -7.60 -14.84
N GLU A 90 17.41 -8.57 -14.49
CA GLU A 90 18.54 -8.99 -15.32
C GLU A 90 18.12 -9.83 -16.52
N ASN A 91 17.15 -10.74 -16.36
CA ASN A 91 16.79 -11.72 -17.38
C ASN A 91 15.69 -11.26 -18.33
N ILE A 92 14.72 -10.47 -17.85
CA ILE A 92 13.51 -10.12 -18.63
C ILE A 92 13.50 -8.63 -19.02
N LEU A 93 14.02 -7.73 -18.16
CA LEU A 93 13.87 -6.28 -18.33
C LEU A 93 15.09 -5.57 -18.95
N GLY A 94 16.14 -6.32 -19.30
CA GLY A 94 17.29 -5.79 -20.05
C GLY A 94 18.21 -4.85 -19.26
N LYS A 95 18.20 -4.93 -17.92
CA LYS A 95 19.02 -4.10 -17.02
C LYS A 95 18.75 -2.58 -17.10
N ASP A 96 17.54 -2.19 -17.50
CA ASP A 96 17.13 -0.79 -17.53
C ASP A 96 16.19 -0.46 -16.35
N PRO A 97 16.60 0.38 -15.37
CA PRO A 97 15.81 0.64 -14.16
C PRO A 97 14.42 1.20 -14.46
N LEU A 98 14.29 1.93 -15.57
CA LEU A 98 13.03 2.51 -16.01
C LEU A 98 11.98 1.43 -16.30
N ASN A 99 12.39 0.29 -16.86
CA ASN A 99 11.49 -0.82 -17.16
C ASN A 99 10.90 -1.45 -15.88
N VAL A 100 11.66 -1.45 -14.78
CA VAL A 100 11.17 -1.97 -13.48
C VAL A 100 10.11 -1.05 -12.90
N VAL A 101 10.34 0.26 -12.98
CA VAL A 101 9.40 1.28 -12.51
C VAL A 101 8.11 1.23 -13.33
N LEU A 102 8.21 1.09 -14.65
CA LEU A 102 7.06 0.95 -15.54
C LEU A 102 6.27 -0.33 -15.26
N LEU A 103 6.96 -1.47 -15.08
CA LEU A 103 6.33 -2.73 -14.69
C LEU A 103 5.60 -2.58 -13.35
N GLY A 104 6.22 -1.93 -12.36
CA GLY A 104 5.61 -1.63 -11.07
C GLY A 104 4.35 -0.75 -11.22
N GLY A 105 4.42 0.30 -12.03
CA GLY A 105 3.27 1.16 -12.34
C GLY A 105 2.13 0.41 -13.02
N PHE A 106 2.44 -0.49 -13.96
CA PHE A 106 1.45 -1.33 -14.65
C PHE A 106 0.77 -2.32 -13.69
N VAL A 107 1.54 -3.01 -12.85
CA VAL A 107 1.01 -3.93 -11.83
C VAL A 107 0.16 -3.18 -10.81
N MET A 108 0.56 -1.97 -10.42
CA MET A 108 -0.19 -1.13 -9.49
C MET A 108 -1.50 -0.63 -10.09
N LEU A 109 -1.53 -0.29 -11.40
CA LEU A 109 -2.77 -0.01 -12.10
C LEU A 109 -3.67 -1.25 -12.20
N LEU A 110 -3.11 -2.42 -12.51
CA LEU A 110 -3.88 -3.67 -12.50
C LEU A 110 -4.48 -3.95 -11.12
N ALA A 111 -3.75 -3.66 -10.04
CA ALA A 111 -4.27 -3.75 -8.68
C ALA A 111 -5.43 -2.75 -8.46
N ALA A 112 -5.32 -1.51 -8.96
CA ALA A 112 -6.43 -0.55 -8.93
C ALA A 112 -7.66 -1.11 -9.65
N PHE A 113 -7.52 -1.61 -10.88
CA PHE A 113 -8.65 -2.21 -11.61
C PHE A 113 -9.23 -3.44 -10.91
N SER A 114 -8.38 -4.25 -10.28
CA SER A 114 -8.81 -5.41 -9.49
C SER A 114 -9.69 -5.01 -8.30
N VAL A 115 -9.44 -3.85 -7.66
CA VAL A 115 -10.29 -3.29 -6.59
C VAL A 115 -11.72 -3.00 -7.08
N LEU A 116 -11.92 -2.72 -8.37
CA LEU A 116 -13.26 -2.55 -8.94
C LEU A 116 -14.01 -3.89 -9.07
N ILE A 117 -13.28 -4.98 -9.33
CA ILE A 117 -13.80 -6.35 -9.49
C ILE A 117 -14.08 -6.99 -8.12
N VAL A 118 -13.29 -6.67 -7.10
CA VAL A 118 -13.49 -7.19 -5.74
C VAL A 118 -14.84 -6.71 -5.20
N LYS A 119 -15.78 -7.62 -4.96
CA LYS A 119 -17.01 -7.33 -4.19
C LYS A 119 -16.61 -6.91 -2.77
N ASP A 120 -17.16 -5.80 -2.29
CA ASP A 120 -17.02 -5.39 -0.89
C ASP A 120 -17.75 -6.42 -0.01
N VAL A 121 -17.03 -7.41 0.52
CA VAL A 121 -17.55 -8.35 1.54
C VAL A 121 -17.19 -7.89 2.96
N GLY A 122 -16.87 -6.60 3.13
CA GLY A 122 -16.37 -6.02 4.39
C GLY A 122 -17.42 -5.32 5.26
N ALA A 123 -18.71 -5.60 5.06
CA ALA A 123 -19.79 -5.04 5.90
C ALA A 123 -20.74 -6.13 6.40
N ALA A 124 -20.21 -7.04 7.20
CA ALA A 124 -20.99 -7.75 8.20
C ALA A 124 -20.23 -7.67 9.53
N ASN A 125 -20.59 -6.67 10.34
CA ASN A 125 -20.19 -6.48 11.75
C ASN A 125 -18.77 -5.97 12.03
N ILE A 126 -18.47 -4.72 11.65
CA ILE A 126 -17.66 -3.87 12.53
C ILE A 126 -18.63 -2.88 13.16
N ASP A 127 -19.15 -3.28 14.32
CA ASP A 127 -19.98 -2.44 15.18
C ASP A 127 -19.23 -1.13 15.49
N THR A 128 -19.92 -0.01 15.27
CA THR A 128 -19.40 1.36 15.24
C THR A 128 -19.10 1.93 16.63
N THR A 129 -18.61 1.13 17.56
CA THR A 129 -18.33 1.57 18.94
C THR A 129 -16.88 1.96 19.21
N VAL A 130 -15.98 1.92 18.20
CA VAL A 130 -14.61 2.41 18.37
C VAL A 130 -14.50 3.87 17.89
N PRO A 131 -14.19 4.84 18.78
CA PRO A 131 -14.14 6.24 18.43
C PRO A 131 -13.04 6.51 17.41
N SER A 132 -13.37 7.34 16.43
CA SER A 132 -12.48 7.92 15.43
C SER A 132 -11.27 8.61 16.05
N ALA A 133 -10.10 8.37 15.44
CA ALA A 133 -9.04 9.35 15.19
C ALA A 133 -8.80 10.41 16.30
N SER A 134 -8.02 10.06 17.33
CA SER A 134 -7.23 11.03 18.11
C SER A 134 -6.27 10.43 19.15
N ALA A 135 -6.26 9.12 19.43
CA ALA A 135 -5.55 8.59 20.61
C ALA A 135 -4.17 7.95 20.41
N VAL A 136 -3.64 7.82 19.17
CA VAL A 136 -2.33 7.15 18.94
C VAL A 136 -1.17 8.14 18.77
N ALA A 137 -1.40 9.44 18.94
CA ALA A 137 -0.36 10.47 18.94
C ALA A 137 0.19 10.80 20.35
N GLY A 138 -0.11 9.97 21.36
CA GLY A 138 0.08 10.33 22.78
C GLY A 138 1.10 9.56 23.60
N THR A 139 1.84 8.60 23.03
CA THR A 139 2.84 7.83 23.78
C THR A 139 4.05 7.48 22.92
N GLU A 140 4.79 8.50 22.48
CA GLU A 140 6.25 8.38 22.43
C GLU A 140 6.77 8.70 23.84
N GLN A 141 6.98 7.65 24.65
CA GLN A 141 8.03 7.56 25.67
C GLN A 141 8.48 6.10 25.77
#